data_AF-A0A2M9XA05-F1
#
_entry.id   AF-A0A2M9XA05-F1
#
_cell.length_a   1.000
_cell.length_b   1.000
_cell.length_c   1.000
_cell.angle_alpha   90.00
_cell.angle_beta   90.00
_cell.angle_gamma   90.00
#
_symmetry.space_group_name_H-M   'P 1'
#
loop_
_entity.id
_entity.type
_entity.pdbx_description
1 polymer ?
#
loop_
_entity_poly.entity_id
_entity_poly.type
_entity_poly.pdbx_seq_one_letter_code
_entity_poly.pdbx_strand_id
1 'polypeptide(L)'
;MIQGMKVRFFYFIILLYFFFVSCLGMSGEFGWALVDETKQSLLEKKFTTVQEFTLTREKLIFPTNKTLVYLYKFSRIPNPEAEIYVSLSRFQVGFNEIEVNRKRPELSSSSITGRFQELTAGKYLVKVSYEGEVIDQVEFRVIEPEEREEEKESGDDVEKYTKAKKTLN
;
A
#
# COMPACT_ATOMS: atom_id res chain seq x y z
N MET A 1 17.66 -54.71 -11.12
CA MET A 1 18.15 -53.32 -10.90
C MET A 1 17.09 -52.22 -11.13
N ILE A 2 15.88 -52.54 -11.63
CA ILE A 2 14.88 -51.51 -12.03
C ILE A 2 13.88 -51.16 -10.91
N GLN A 3 13.76 -51.99 -9.87
CA GLN A 3 12.74 -51.82 -8.82
C GLN A 3 13.15 -50.81 -7.72
N GLY A 4 14.44 -50.69 -7.41
CA GLY A 4 14.95 -49.73 -6.40
C GLY A 4 14.97 -48.27 -6.87
N MET A 5 15.01 -48.02 -8.17
CA MET A 5 14.93 -46.65 -8.74
C MET A 5 13.51 -46.08 -8.66
N LYS A 6 12.47 -46.91 -8.83
CA LYS A 6 11.07 -46.45 -8.75
C LYS A 6 10.69 -46.00 -7.35
N VAL A 7 11.18 -46.69 -6.31
CA VAL A 7 10.93 -46.32 -4.90
C VAL A 7 11.61 -45.00 -4.54
N ARG A 8 12.88 -44.81 -4.94
CA ARG A 8 13.61 -43.55 -4.71
C ARG A 8 13.00 -42.37 -5.47
N PHE A 9 12.52 -42.60 -6.69
CA PHE A 9 11.84 -41.58 -7.50
C PHE A 9 10.48 -41.19 -6.90
N PHE A 10 9.75 -42.16 -6.31
CA PHE A 10 8.47 -41.90 -5.64
C PHE A 10 8.62 -41.06 -4.37
N TYR A 11 9.65 -41.32 -3.54
CA TYR A 11 9.97 -40.48 -2.39
C TYR A 11 10.39 -39.06 -2.80
N PHE A 12 11.10 -38.91 -3.92
CA PHE A 12 11.47 -37.60 -4.46
C PHE A 12 10.23 -36.79 -4.90
N ILE A 13 9.24 -37.44 -5.51
CA ILE A 13 7.97 -36.79 -5.90
C ILE A 13 7.14 -36.40 -4.67
N ILE A 14 7.07 -37.24 -3.63
CA ILE A 14 6.36 -36.91 -2.37
C ILE A 14 7.03 -35.73 -1.65
N LEU A 15 8.37 -35.69 -1.63
CA LEU A 15 9.12 -34.60 -1.02
C LEU A 15 9.00 -33.29 -1.81
N LEU A 16 8.89 -33.37 -3.15
CA LEU A 16 8.54 -32.23 -4.00
C LEU A 16 7.10 -31.75 -3.73
N TYR A 17 6.15 -32.67 -3.55
CA TYR A 17 4.75 -32.34 -3.28
C TYR A 17 4.61 -31.57 -1.96
N PHE A 18 5.33 -31.97 -0.91
CA PHE A 18 5.34 -31.25 0.37
C PHE A 18 5.85 -29.80 0.25
N PHE A 19 6.75 -29.51 -0.69
CA PHE A 19 7.23 -28.16 -0.96
C PHE A 19 6.20 -27.25 -1.66
N PHE A 20 5.21 -27.83 -2.34
CA PHE A 20 4.14 -27.08 -3.01
C PHE A 20 2.89 -26.87 -2.15
N VAL A 21 2.73 -27.59 -1.03
CA VAL A 21 1.55 -27.42 -0.12
C VAL A 21 1.67 -26.18 0.77
N SER A 22 2.83 -25.52 0.84
CA SER A 22 3.02 -24.31 1.67
C SER A 22 2.31 -23.06 1.16
N CYS A 23 1.58 -23.11 0.04
CA CYS A 23 0.84 -21.97 -0.51
C CYS A 23 -0.69 -22.07 -0.29
N LEU A 24 -1.12 -22.73 0.78
CA LEU A 24 -2.53 -22.79 1.24
C LEU A 24 -2.81 -21.84 2.42
N GLY A 25 -1.96 -20.82 2.57
CA GLY A 25 -2.14 -19.75 3.55
C GLY A 25 -3.26 -18.80 3.15
N MET A 26 -3.92 -18.20 4.13
CA MET A 26 -4.99 -17.22 3.97
C MET A 26 -4.48 -15.93 3.32
N SER A 27 -4.21 -15.94 2.01
CA SER A 27 -3.84 -14.73 1.26
C SER A 27 -5.07 -13.87 0.97
N GLY A 28 -4.92 -12.56 0.95
CA GLY A 28 -6.01 -11.59 0.76
C GLY A 28 -5.81 -10.69 -0.45
N GLU A 29 -6.41 -9.50 -0.41
CA GLU A 29 -6.23 -8.46 -1.42
C GLU A 29 -5.72 -7.17 -0.75
N PHE A 30 -4.70 -6.55 -1.34
CA PHE A 30 -4.23 -5.23 -0.91
C PHE A 30 -4.91 -4.14 -1.73
N GLY A 31 -5.46 -3.15 -1.03
CA GLY A 31 -6.02 -1.92 -1.55
C GLY A 31 -5.23 -0.71 -1.09
N TRP A 32 -5.13 0.30 -1.95
CA TRP A 32 -4.34 1.49 -1.68
C TRP A 32 -5.11 2.76 -2.01
N ALA A 33 -4.86 3.80 -1.21
CA ALA A 33 -5.32 5.16 -1.48
C ALA A 33 -4.29 6.16 -0.98
N LEU A 34 -4.26 7.33 -1.61
CA LEU A 34 -3.36 8.44 -1.24
C LEU A 34 -4.19 9.57 -0.66
N VAL A 35 -3.79 10.08 0.51
CA VAL A 35 -4.41 11.22 1.17
C VAL A 35 -3.45 12.39 1.18
N ASP A 36 -3.94 13.56 0.76
CA ASP A 36 -3.20 14.81 0.82
C ASP A 36 -3.50 15.55 2.12
N GLU A 37 -2.59 15.44 3.08
CA GLU A 37 -2.76 16.07 4.39
C GLU A 37 -2.48 17.57 4.40
N THR A 38 -1.86 18.12 3.35
CA THR A 38 -1.55 19.57 3.29
C THR A 38 -2.80 20.41 3.13
N LYS A 39 -3.87 19.82 2.58
CA LYS A 39 -5.15 20.48 2.31
C LYS A 39 -6.17 20.35 3.44
N GLN A 40 -5.82 19.67 4.53
CA GLN A 40 -6.74 19.34 5.61
C GLN A 40 -6.35 20.06 6.91
N SER A 41 -7.35 20.67 7.56
CA SER A 41 -7.17 21.21 8.90
C SER A 41 -6.86 20.10 9.92
N LEU A 42 -6.26 20.45 11.06
CA LEU A 42 -5.87 19.48 12.11
C LEU A 42 -7.02 18.60 12.61
N LEU A 43 -8.26 19.10 12.54
CA LEU A 43 -9.47 18.34 12.90
C LEU A 43 -9.89 17.38 11.79
N GLU A 44 -9.88 17.81 10.53
CA GLU A 44 -10.27 16.98 9.37
C GLU A 44 -9.32 15.79 9.15
N LYS A 45 -8.03 15.97 9.47
CA LYS A 45 -7.05 14.88 9.44
C LYS A 45 -7.46 13.69 10.30
N LYS A 46 -8.17 13.92 11.41
CA LYS A 46 -8.60 12.85 12.34
C LYS A 46 -9.85 12.10 11.89
N PHE A 47 -10.67 12.69 11.02
CA PHE A 47 -11.96 12.12 10.59
C PHE A 47 -12.03 11.80 9.09
N THR A 48 -10.92 11.96 8.37
CA THR A 48 -10.87 11.57 6.96
C THR A 48 -11.04 10.06 6.83
N THR A 49 -12.17 9.65 6.26
CA THR A 49 -12.45 8.25 5.91
C THR A 49 -12.30 8.09 4.40
N VAL A 50 -11.36 7.24 3.99
CA VAL A 50 -11.18 6.89 2.58
C VAL A 50 -12.29 5.93 2.18
N GLN A 51 -13.06 6.27 1.14
CA GLN A 51 -14.15 5.45 0.64
C GLN A 51 -13.74 4.56 -0.54
N GLU A 52 -12.71 4.95 -1.29
CA GLU A 52 -12.27 4.27 -2.51
C GLU A 52 -10.82 3.81 -2.39
N PHE A 53 -10.59 2.53 -2.74
CA PHE A 53 -9.27 1.92 -2.78
C PHE A 53 -9.02 1.30 -4.14
N THR A 54 -7.81 1.46 -4.67
CA THR A 54 -7.35 0.71 -5.84
C THR A 54 -6.77 -0.63 -5.38
N LEU A 55 -7.43 -1.74 -5.74
CA LEU A 55 -6.98 -3.09 -5.41
C LEU A 55 -5.92 -3.56 -6.40
N THR A 56 -4.67 -3.69 -5.95
CA THR A 56 -3.56 -4.18 -6.78
C THR A 56 -2.35 -4.51 -5.92
N ARG A 57 -1.48 -5.39 -6.43
CA ARG A 57 -0.16 -5.71 -5.85
C ARG A 57 0.99 -5.31 -6.77
N GLU A 58 0.67 -4.86 -7.98
CA GLU A 58 1.64 -4.65 -9.03
C GLU A 58 1.93 -3.17 -9.23
N LYS A 59 3.18 -2.87 -9.59
CA LYS A 59 3.64 -1.52 -9.97
C LYS A 59 3.31 -0.45 -8.92
N LEU A 60 3.44 -0.82 -7.64
CA LEU A 60 3.17 0.07 -6.51
C LEU A 60 4.30 1.08 -6.32
N ILE A 61 4.05 2.32 -6.74
CA ILE A 61 4.96 3.45 -6.59
C ILE A 61 4.15 4.61 -6.01
N PHE A 62 4.58 5.12 -4.86
CA PHE A 62 3.88 6.18 -4.12
C PHE A 62 4.79 7.38 -3.88
N PRO A 63 4.26 8.60 -3.76
CA PRO A 63 5.05 9.79 -3.49
C PRO A 63 5.33 9.96 -1.99
N THR A 64 6.46 10.59 -1.62
CA THR A 64 6.83 10.90 -0.21
C THR A 64 5.91 11.95 0.44
N ASN A 65 5.26 12.81 -0.34
CA ASN A 65 4.45 13.93 0.16
C ASN A 65 2.96 13.60 0.38
N LYS A 66 2.58 12.32 0.36
CA LYS A 66 1.20 11.86 0.61
C LYS A 66 1.19 10.81 1.70
N THR A 67 0.07 10.73 2.41
CA THR A 67 -0.20 9.63 3.33
C THR A 67 -0.73 8.44 2.57
N LEU A 68 -0.06 7.30 2.72
CA LEU A 68 -0.47 6.05 2.11
C LEU A 68 -1.46 5.35 3.03
N VAL A 69 -2.71 5.22 2.59
CA VAL A 69 -3.74 4.47 3.29
C VAL A 69 -3.85 3.11 2.64
N TYR A 70 -3.74 2.05 3.44
CA TYR A 70 -3.91 0.69 2.97
C TYR A 70 -5.21 0.08 3.50
N LEU A 71 -5.73 -0.84 2.70
CA LEU A 71 -6.77 -1.79 3.05
C LEU A 71 -6.22 -3.19 2.77
N TYR A 72 -6.42 -4.12 3.68
CA TYR A 72 -6.19 -5.53 3.42
C TYR A 72 -7.49 -6.29 3.64
N LYS A 73 -8.00 -6.92 2.58
CA LYS A 73 -9.21 -7.73 2.61
C LYS A 73 -8.84 -9.20 2.73
N PHE A 74 -9.28 -9.85 3.79
CA PHE A 74 -9.02 -11.27 4.00
C PHE A 74 -9.85 -12.10 3.00
N SER A 75 -9.30 -13.21 2.52
CA SER A 75 -10.05 -14.18 1.68
C SER A 75 -11.14 -14.93 2.44
N ARG A 76 -11.09 -14.93 3.78
CA ARG A 76 -12.07 -15.52 4.69
C ARG A 76 -12.34 -14.55 5.83
N ILE A 77 -13.54 -14.63 6.42
CA ILE A 77 -13.91 -13.81 7.57
C ILE A 77 -12.96 -14.14 8.73
N PRO A 78 -12.17 -13.17 9.22
CA PRO A 78 -11.25 -13.40 10.32
C PRO A 78 -12.01 -13.54 11.64
N ASN A 79 -11.48 -14.34 12.58
CA ASN A 79 -11.94 -14.33 13.97
C ASN A 79 -11.74 -12.93 14.58
N PRO A 80 -12.78 -12.31 15.19
CA PRO A 80 -12.68 -10.98 15.79
C PRO A 80 -11.66 -10.86 16.92
N GLU A 81 -11.40 -11.97 17.63
CA GLU A 81 -10.45 -12.01 18.75
C GLU A 81 -9.02 -12.36 18.31
N ALA A 82 -8.81 -12.62 17.01
CA ALA A 82 -7.51 -13.04 16.52
C ALA A 82 -6.43 -11.98 16.69
N GLU A 83 -5.21 -12.44 16.90
CA GLU A 83 -4.05 -11.58 16.92
C GLU A 83 -3.58 -11.24 15.50
N ILE A 84 -4.00 -10.07 15.02
CA ILE A 84 -3.65 -9.58 13.68
C ILE A 84 -2.65 -8.44 13.81
N TYR A 85 -1.53 -8.54 13.08
CA TYR A 85 -0.51 -7.50 13.02
C TYR A 85 -0.20 -7.13 11.58
N VAL A 86 0.08 -5.85 11.35
CA VAL A 86 0.66 -5.37 10.11
C VAL A 86 2.02 -4.77 10.45
N SER A 87 3.08 -5.28 9.82
CA SER A 87 4.40 -4.68 9.94
C SER A 87 4.86 -4.06 8.64
N LEU A 88 5.62 -2.97 8.77
CA LEU A 88 6.27 -2.27 7.69
C LEU A 88 7.77 -2.39 7.87
N SER A 89 8.45 -2.80 6.80
CA SER A 89 9.91 -2.87 6.74
C SER A 89 10.44 -1.98 5.62
N ARG A 90 11.58 -1.34 5.84
CA ARG A 90 12.32 -0.58 4.82
C ARG A 90 13.58 -1.33 4.40
N PHE A 91 13.85 -1.33 3.10
CA PHE A 91 15.05 -1.94 2.56
C PHE A 91 16.27 -1.03 2.74
N GLN A 92 17.33 -1.56 3.35
CA GLN A 92 18.66 -0.96 3.43
C GLN A 92 19.69 -2.03 3.06
N VAL A 93 20.20 -2.79 4.04
CA VAL A 93 21.00 -4.02 3.83
C VAL A 93 20.10 -5.22 4.07
N GLY A 94 19.01 -5.29 3.32
CA GLY A 94 17.85 -6.15 3.62
C GLY A 94 16.68 -5.38 4.21
N PHE A 95 15.56 -6.06 4.42
CA PHE A 95 14.36 -5.47 5.00
C PHE A 95 14.47 -5.41 6.52
N ASN A 96 14.52 -4.19 7.05
CA ASN A 96 14.51 -3.91 8.48
C ASN A 96 13.10 -3.43 8.89
N GLU A 97 12.51 -4.05 9.89
CA GLU A 97 11.22 -3.65 10.43
C GLU A 97 11.32 -2.28 11.11
N ILE A 98 10.41 -1.36 10.75
CA ILE A 98 10.39 0.01 11.27
C ILE A 98 9.09 0.32 12.02
N GLU A 99 8.03 -0.46 11.79
CA GLU A 99 6.72 -0.25 12.39
C GLU A 99 5.96 -1.57 12.49
N VAL A 100 5.25 -1.79 13.61
CA VAL A 100 4.34 -2.91 13.82
C VAL A 100 3.07 -2.40 14.49
N ASN A 101 1.92 -2.70 13.90
CA ASN A 101 0.63 -2.28 14.43
C ASN A 101 -0.30 -3.48 14.61
N ARG A 102 -0.87 -3.61 15.82
CA ARG A 102 -1.99 -4.54 16.06
C ARG A 102 -3.24 -3.99 15.37
N LYS A 103 -3.99 -4.87 14.71
CA LYS A 103 -5.24 -4.54 14.02
C LYS A 103 -6.41 -5.34 14.56
N ARG A 104 -7.59 -4.73 14.50
CA ARG A 104 -8.87 -5.42 14.67
C ARG A 104 -9.57 -5.45 13.32
N PRO A 105 -10.06 -6.61 12.87
CA PRO A 105 -10.75 -6.69 11.60
C PRO A 105 -12.15 -6.10 11.69
N GLU A 106 -12.55 -5.41 10.62
CA GLU A 106 -13.93 -5.02 10.39
C GLU A 106 -14.68 -6.23 9.81
N LEU A 107 -15.59 -6.81 10.60
CA LEU A 107 -16.27 -8.07 10.24
C LEU A 107 -17.23 -7.91 9.07
N SER A 108 -17.83 -6.73 8.91
CA SER A 108 -18.79 -6.45 7.82
C SER A 108 -18.13 -6.48 6.44
N SER A 109 -16.88 -6.03 6.35
CA SER A 109 -16.10 -5.99 5.10
C SER A 109 -15.02 -7.06 5.02
N SER A 110 -14.81 -7.81 6.11
CA SER A 110 -13.71 -8.77 6.27
C SER A 110 -12.36 -8.15 5.92
N SER A 111 -12.08 -6.97 6.49
CA SER A 111 -10.89 -6.19 6.16
C SER A 111 -10.24 -5.51 7.36
N ILE A 112 -8.99 -5.09 7.19
CA ILE A 112 -8.29 -4.17 8.09
C ILE A 112 -7.81 -2.96 7.29
N THR A 113 -7.71 -1.81 7.97
CA THR A 113 -7.19 -0.58 7.37
C THR A 113 -6.10 0.03 8.24
N GLY A 114 -5.26 0.83 7.61
CA GLY A 114 -4.21 1.57 8.29
C GLY A 114 -3.59 2.62 7.40
N ARG A 115 -2.61 3.33 7.95
CA ARG A 115 -1.95 4.45 7.29
C ARG A 115 -0.46 4.35 7.53
N PHE A 116 0.33 4.73 6.54
CA PHE A 116 1.75 4.99 6.65
C PHE A 116 1.99 6.45 6.29
N GLN A 117 2.63 7.19 7.20
CA GLN A 117 2.89 8.62 7.09
C GLN A 117 4.41 8.85 7.07
N GLU A 118 4.82 9.99 6.50
CA GLU A 118 6.22 10.46 6.55
C GLU A 118 7.24 9.44 6.01
N LEU A 119 6.82 8.63 5.02
CA LEU A 119 7.71 7.66 4.40
C LEU A 119 8.75 8.38 3.54
N THR A 120 10.03 8.16 3.87
CA THR A 120 11.15 8.59 3.03
C THR A 120 11.23 7.78 1.74
N ALA A 121 11.90 8.30 0.71
CA ALA A 121 12.14 7.53 -0.51
C ALA A 121 12.85 6.19 -0.23
N GLY A 122 12.45 5.14 -0.94
CA GLY A 122 13.02 3.81 -0.78
C GLY A 122 12.08 2.65 -1.14
N LYS A 123 12.56 1.43 -0.92
CA LYS A 123 11.78 0.19 -1.11
C LYS A 123 11.25 -0.28 0.24
N TYR A 124 9.99 -0.69 0.27
CA TYR A 124 9.28 -1.12 1.46
C TYR A 124 8.64 -2.50 1.26
N LEU A 125 8.44 -3.20 2.37
CA LEU A 125 7.73 -4.48 2.45
C LEU A 125 6.71 -4.40 3.58
N VAL A 126 5.45 -4.67 3.26
CA VAL A 126 4.37 -4.83 4.24
C VAL A 126 4.12 -6.31 4.42
N LYS A 127 3.97 -6.73 5.68
CA LYS A 127 3.56 -8.09 6.04
C LYS A 127 2.29 -8.03 6.88
N VAL A 128 1.35 -8.92 6.57
CA VAL A 128 0.16 -9.15 7.38
C VAL A 128 0.36 -10.48 8.10
N SER A 129 0.27 -10.43 9.43
CA SER A 129 0.36 -11.61 10.29
C SER A 129 -0.99 -11.88 10.96
N TYR A 130 -1.31 -13.15 11.11
CA TYR A 130 -2.53 -13.64 11.73
C TYR A 130 -2.18 -14.81 12.65
N GLU A 131 -2.50 -14.69 13.94
CA GLU A 131 -2.17 -15.69 14.97
C GLU A 131 -0.68 -16.04 15.00
N GLY A 132 0.17 -15.02 14.85
CA GLY A 132 1.63 -15.17 14.89
C GLY A 132 2.29 -15.61 13.59
N GLU A 133 1.52 -15.99 12.57
CA GLU A 133 2.07 -16.41 11.26
C GLU A 133 1.89 -15.32 10.20
N VAL A 134 2.92 -15.08 9.37
CA VAL A 134 2.80 -14.19 8.21
C VAL A 134 1.97 -14.87 7.14
N ILE A 135 0.79 -14.33 6.85
CA ILE A 135 -0.16 -14.89 5.89
C ILE A 135 -0.05 -14.24 4.51
N ASP A 136 0.46 -13.01 4.45
CA ASP A 136 0.56 -12.27 3.19
C ASP A 136 1.58 -11.14 3.27
N GLN A 137 2.08 -10.73 2.12
CA GLN A 137 3.05 -9.65 2.01
C GLN A 137 3.03 -8.97 0.64
N VAL A 138 3.45 -7.71 0.62
CA VAL A 138 3.53 -6.92 -0.61
C VAL A 138 4.65 -5.88 -0.53
N GLU A 139 5.36 -5.70 -1.65
CA GLU A 139 6.41 -4.70 -1.78
C GLU A 139 5.91 -3.47 -2.53
N PHE A 140 6.41 -2.29 -2.16
CA PHE A 140 6.19 -1.05 -2.89
C PHE A 140 7.42 -0.15 -2.85
N ARG A 141 7.43 0.88 -3.69
CA ARG A 141 8.45 1.94 -3.67
C ARG A 141 7.84 3.29 -3.33
N VAL A 142 8.61 4.09 -2.60
CA VAL A 142 8.32 5.50 -2.35
C VAL A 142 9.35 6.34 -3.09
N ILE A 143 8.91 7.36 -3.82
CA ILE A 143 9.75 8.28 -4.59
C ILE A 143 9.44 9.72 -4.22
N GLU A 144 10.43 10.59 -4.34
CA GLU A 144 10.20 12.03 -4.25
C GLU A 144 9.40 12.49 -5.48
N PRO A 145 8.37 13.34 -5.30
CA PRO A 145 7.65 13.90 -6.43
C PRO A 145 8.58 14.81 -7.24
N GLU A 146 8.53 14.72 -8.56
CA GLU A 146 9.22 15.69 -9.41
C GLU A 146 8.61 17.07 -9.21
N GLU A 147 9.44 18.08 -8.95
CA GLU A 147 9.02 19.48 -8.96
C GLU A 147 8.60 19.83 -10.38
N ARG A 148 7.28 19.86 -10.64
CA ARG A 148 6.80 20.50 -11.86
C ARG A 148 7.04 21.99 -11.68
N GLU A 149 7.99 22.53 -12.44
CA GLU A 149 8.04 23.95 -12.72
C GLU A 149 6.67 24.31 -13.32
N GLU A 150 5.81 24.90 -12.49
CA GLU A 150 4.63 25.57 -13.00
C GLU A 150 5.15 26.62 -13.99
N GLU A 151 4.91 26.40 -15.28
CA GLU A 151 5.04 27.44 -16.29
C GLU A 151 4.26 28.64 -15.73
N LYS A 152 5.00 29.63 -15.24
CA LYS A 152 4.44 30.92 -14.89
C LYS A 152 3.82 31.43 -16.17
N GLU A 153 2.51 31.28 -16.30
CA GLU A 153 1.72 31.97 -17.30
C GLU A 153 1.91 33.46 -17.03
N SER A 154 2.90 34.05 -17.68
CA SER A 154 3.12 35.49 -17.72
C SER A 154 2.01 36.09 -18.55
N GLY A 155 0.82 36.19 -17.96
CA GLY A 155 -0.29 36.96 -18.50
C GLY A 155 -0.09 38.45 -18.22
N ASP A 156 1.01 39.01 -18.75
CA ASP A 156 1.14 40.45 -18.92
C ASP A 156 0.51 40.82 -20.27
N ASP A 157 -0.82 40.85 -20.31
CA ASP A 157 -1.61 41.46 -21.39
C ASP A 157 -2.37 42.66 -20.83
N VAL A 158 -1.59 43.71 -20.52
CA VAL A 158 -1.78 45.08 -20.99
C VAL A 158 -3.24 45.51 -21.24
N GLU A 159 -3.81 46.20 -20.24
CA GLU A 159 -4.07 47.66 -20.27
C GLU A 159 -4.69 48.32 -21.54
N LYS A 160 -5.33 47.59 -22.46
CA LYS A 160 -5.87 48.14 -23.71
C LYS A 160 -7.34 48.58 -23.65
N TYR A 161 -8.03 48.38 -22.54
CA TYR A 161 -9.48 48.65 -22.45
C TYR A 161 -9.91 49.91 -21.68
N THR A 162 -8.99 50.66 -21.04
CA THR A 162 -9.36 51.86 -20.25
C THR A 162 -9.20 53.19 -20.99
N LYS A 163 -8.50 53.24 -22.14
CA LYS A 163 -8.34 54.49 -22.92
C LYS A 163 -9.41 54.76 -23.97
N ALA A 164 -10.23 53.77 -24.35
CA ALA A 164 -11.23 53.94 -25.41
C ALA A 164 -12.58 54.53 -24.94
N LYS A 165 -12.83 54.66 -23.62
CA LYS A 165 -14.12 55.16 -23.10
C LYS A 165 -14.12 56.64 -22.70
N LYS A 166 -13.04 57.39 -22.99
CA LYS A 166 -12.94 58.82 -22.66
C LYS A 166 -13.10 59.76 -23.87
N THR A 167 -13.48 59.23 -25.03
CA THR A 167 -13.59 60.01 -26.30
C THR A 167 -14.93 59.87 -27.02
N LEU A 168 -16.01 59.57 -26.29
CA LEU A 168 -17.37 59.85 -26.78
C LEU A 168 -18.09 60.74 -25.77
N ASN A 169 -17.81 62.04 -25.89
CA ASN A 169 -18.80 63.09 -25.70
C ASN A 169 -19.52 63.29 -27.02
#